data_AF-A0A6C0E4H0-F1
#
_entry.id   AF-A0A6C0E4H0-F1
#
_cell.length_a   1.000
_cell.length_b   1.000
_cell.length_c   1.000
_cell.angle_alpha   90.00
_cell.angle_beta   90.00
_cell.angle_gamma   90.00
#
_symmetry.space_group_name_H-M   'P 1'
#
loop_
_entity.id
_entity.type
_entity.pdbx_description
1 polymer ?
#
loop_
_entity_poly.entity_id
_entity_poly.type
_entity_poly.pdbx_seq_one_letter_code
_entity_poly.pdbx_strand_id
1 'polypeptide(L)'
;MKHLYDNYFINFNYMSVDEYYEIKNKYDFEIKTSKARKKIIKNDTLSIKEKRSLLSQLKHKCISCERPVGTIFKTIFDSDKEFRILTARCGDKLAPCKLNIQVNPGSYNSIPSIIDFYEAENEKIKQDVITIKNQTLFGFMTNETAIDEYNKIKEDINNNAYLLDKFISLHNDIVNNKEKDTMIRNKMKTLYSTINVYKEHVDKYDETQDTQDVLEAVRIYDKQISPLLKEISSLKYENVSIHAETKNGDGDEDENDTGKVMYHLVQQKYSTESMEFNDHEPEVISWSMSEKNHF
;
A
#
# COMPACT_ATOMS: atom_id res chain seq x y z
N MET A 1 -22.41 12.48 -14.07
CA MET A 1 -22.99 12.60 -12.72
C MET A 1 -22.75 11.35 -11.87
N LYS A 2 -23.10 10.13 -12.34
CA LYS A 2 -22.85 8.87 -11.61
C LYS A 2 -21.36 8.66 -11.23
N HIS A 3 -20.45 8.76 -12.20
CA HIS A 3 -19.00 8.68 -11.95
C HIS A 3 -18.40 9.74 -10.98
N LEU A 4 -19.03 10.92 -10.85
CA LEU A 4 -18.56 11.95 -9.91
C LEU A 4 -19.05 11.69 -8.48
N TYR A 5 -20.26 11.15 -8.34
CA TYR A 5 -20.81 10.71 -7.06
C TYR A 5 -20.09 9.47 -6.54
N ASP A 6 -19.78 8.51 -7.42
CA ASP A 6 -19.05 7.29 -7.07
C ASP A 6 -17.63 7.64 -6.56
N ASN A 7 -16.91 8.55 -7.23
CA ASN A 7 -15.59 9.00 -6.79
C ASN A 7 -15.61 9.77 -5.46
N TYR A 8 -16.66 10.56 -5.18
CA TYR A 8 -16.79 11.28 -3.91
C TYR A 8 -17.05 10.32 -2.74
N PHE A 9 -17.90 9.31 -2.95
CA PHE A 9 -18.23 8.31 -1.93
C PHE A 9 -17.03 7.39 -1.63
N ILE A 10 -16.29 6.98 -2.67
CA ILE A 10 -15.03 6.25 -2.53
C ILE A 10 -14.05 7.07 -1.68
N ASN A 11 -13.79 8.33 -2.04
CA ASN A 11 -12.87 9.20 -1.29
C ASN A 11 -13.30 9.39 0.18
N PHE A 12 -14.60 9.55 0.45
CA PHE A 12 -15.13 9.64 1.81
C PHE A 12 -14.85 8.37 2.66
N ASN A 13 -14.94 7.18 2.05
CA ASN A 13 -14.65 5.93 2.76
C ASN A 13 -13.17 5.82 3.12
N TYR A 14 -12.25 6.15 2.20
CA TYR A 14 -10.82 6.19 2.48
C TYR A 14 -10.50 7.19 3.61
N MET A 15 -11.05 8.41 3.54
CA MET A 15 -10.88 9.42 4.59
C MET A 15 -11.37 8.95 5.96
N SER A 16 -12.44 8.14 6.02
CA SER A 16 -12.99 7.63 7.29
C SER A 16 -12.07 6.59 7.95
N VAL A 17 -11.32 5.82 7.15
CA VAL A 17 -10.30 4.88 7.64
C VAL A 17 -9.13 5.65 8.25
N ASP A 18 -8.67 6.70 7.57
CA ASP A 18 -7.63 7.59 8.07
C ASP A 18 -8.07 8.26 9.38
N GLU A 19 -9.28 8.80 9.43
CA GLU A 19 -9.85 9.41 10.63
C GLU A 19 -9.92 8.42 11.81
N TYR A 20 -10.27 7.16 11.56
CA TYR A 20 -10.23 6.12 12.60
C TYR A 20 -8.81 5.95 13.17
N TYR A 21 -7.79 5.88 12.32
CA TYR A 21 -6.41 5.72 12.78
C TYR A 21 -5.87 6.97 13.46
N GLU A 22 -6.23 8.18 13.00
CA GLU A 22 -5.91 9.43 13.68
C GLU A 22 -6.47 9.48 15.09
N ILE A 23 -7.77 9.18 15.24
CA ILE A 23 -8.46 9.13 16.54
C ILE A 23 -7.79 8.10 17.46
N LYS A 24 -7.49 6.90 16.95
CA LYS A 24 -6.83 5.84 17.71
C LYS A 24 -5.42 6.25 18.13
N ASN A 25 -4.63 6.82 17.21
CA ASN A 25 -3.26 7.26 17.48
C ASN A 25 -3.23 8.36 18.55
N LYS A 26 -4.14 9.33 18.45
CA LYS A 26 -4.29 10.38 19.46
C LYS A 26 -4.64 9.80 20.83
N TYR A 27 -5.61 8.89 20.88
CA TYR A 27 -6.00 8.21 22.12
C TYR A 27 -4.82 7.43 22.74
N ASP A 28 -4.11 6.63 21.94
CA ASP A 28 -2.95 5.84 22.39
C ASP A 28 -1.80 6.75 22.87
N PHE A 29 -1.59 7.89 22.19
CA PHE A 29 -0.62 8.90 22.58
C PHE A 29 -0.96 9.57 23.92
N GLU A 30 -2.21 9.96 24.14
CA GLU A 30 -2.69 10.54 25.40
C GLU A 30 -2.51 9.55 26.57
N ILE A 31 -2.81 8.27 26.35
CA ILE A 31 -2.54 7.21 27.32
C ILE A 31 -1.04 7.14 27.64
N LYS A 32 -0.19 7.04 26.61
CA LYS A 32 1.27 6.92 26.72
C LYS A 32 1.90 8.10 27.45
N THR A 33 1.41 9.31 27.20
CA THR A 33 1.97 10.54 27.76
C THR A 33 1.37 10.94 29.11
N SER A 34 0.27 10.31 29.54
CA SER A 34 -0.43 10.65 30.78
C SER A 34 0.49 10.64 32.02
N LYS A 35 0.35 11.68 32.84
CA LYS A 35 1.14 11.84 34.07
C LYS A 35 0.96 10.65 35.02
N ALA A 36 -0.25 10.12 35.13
CA ALA A 36 -0.56 8.95 35.96
C ALA A 36 0.21 7.70 35.51
N ARG A 37 0.22 7.40 34.20
CA ARG A 37 1.01 6.29 33.64
C ARG A 37 2.50 6.47 33.88
N LYS A 38 3.03 7.67 33.61
CA LYS A 38 4.46 7.98 33.83
C LYS A 38 4.87 7.79 35.29
N LYS A 39 4.02 8.21 36.24
CA LYS A 39 4.26 8.02 37.69
C LYS A 39 4.33 6.53 38.05
N ILE A 40 3.44 5.69 37.54
CA ILE A 40 3.46 4.24 37.82
C ILE A 40 4.71 3.59 37.23
N ILE A 41 5.08 3.94 35.99
CA ILE A 41 6.24 3.34 35.31
C ILE A 41 7.56 3.72 36.00
N LYS A 42 7.73 4.99 36.36
CA LYS A 42 8.94 5.54 36.99
C LYS A 42 9.06 5.22 38.50
N ASN A 43 8.09 4.54 39.08
CA ASN A 43 8.15 4.21 40.49
C ASN A 43 9.04 2.96 40.71
N ASP A 44 10.21 3.15 41.29
CA ASP A 44 11.18 2.06 41.54
C ASP A 44 10.80 1.18 42.74
N THR A 45 9.84 1.59 43.57
CA THR A 45 9.38 0.79 44.72
C THR A 45 8.34 -0.27 44.33
N LEU A 46 7.83 -0.25 43.09
CA LEU A 46 6.81 -1.19 42.63
C LEU A 46 7.43 -2.30 41.78
N SER A 47 7.02 -3.53 42.05
CA SER A 47 7.34 -4.67 41.19
C SER A 47 6.65 -4.57 39.82
N ILE A 48 7.15 -5.31 38.84
CA ILE A 48 6.55 -5.39 37.50
C ILE A 48 5.07 -5.82 37.56
N LYS A 49 4.73 -6.74 38.47
CA LYS A 49 3.36 -7.24 38.64
C LYS A 49 2.42 -6.15 39.18
N GLU A 50 2.88 -5.38 40.16
CA GLU A 50 2.11 -4.26 40.73
C GLU A 50 1.93 -3.13 39.71
N LYS A 51 2.99 -2.79 38.96
CA LYS A 51 2.90 -1.82 37.86
C LYS A 51 1.83 -2.25 36.84
N ARG A 52 1.82 -3.53 36.43
CA ARG A 52 0.80 -4.05 35.50
C ARG A 52 -0.62 -3.93 36.06
N SER A 53 -0.81 -4.24 37.35
CA SER A 53 -2.12 -4.12 38.02
C SER A 53 -2.61 -2.68 38.13
N LEU A 54 -1.74 -1.72 38.45
CA LEU A 54 -2.12 -0.31 38.53
C LEU A 54 -2.40 0.29 37.15
N LEU A 55 -1.64 -0.11 36.13
CA LEU A 55 -1.87 0.32 34.76
C LEU A 55 -3.21 -0.20 34.20
N SER A 56 -3.63 -1.42 34.54
CA SER A 56 -4.93 -1.96 34.09
C SER A 56 -6.12 -1.26 34.75
N GLN A 57 -5.93 -0.68 35.93
CA GLN A 57 -6.96 0.10 36.63
C GLN A 57 -7.05 1.55 36.14
N LEU A 58 -6.02 2.05 35.44
CA LEU A 58 -6.00 3.42 34.93
C LEU A 58 -7.03 3.57 33.81
N LYS A 59 -8.18 4.17 34.13
CA LYS A 59 -9.23 4.45 33.16
C LYS A 59 -9.01 5.80 32.50
N HIS A 60 -8.75 5.77 31.20
CA HIS A 60 -8.65 6.97 30.38
C HIS A 60 -10.04 7.49 29.98
N LYS A 61 -10.10 8.74 29.53
CA LYS A 61 -11.36 9.33 29.06
C LYS A 61 -11.80 8.67 27.75
N CYS A 62 -13.08 8.35 27.62
CA CYS A 62 -13.66 7.92 26.34
C CYS A 62 -13.59 9.07 25.31
N ILE A 63 -13.19 8.77 24.08
CA ILE A 63 -13.01 9.78 23.01
C ILE A 63 -14.29 10.57 22.66
N SER A 64 -15.47 10.04 22.99
CA SER A 64 -16.75 10.66 22.64
C SER A 64 -17.47 11.30 23.82
N CYS A 65 -17.51 10.67 25.00
CA CYS A 65 -18.25 11.21 26.16
C CYS A 65 -17.35 11.71 27.28
N GLU A 66 -16.03 11.62 27.12
CA GLU A 66 -15.01 12.04 28.09
C GLU A 66 -15.06 11.41 29.49
N ARG A 67 -16.02 10.52 29.77
CA ARG A 67 -16.09 9.78 31.03
C ARG A 67 -14.85 8.87 31.18
N PRO A 68 -14.36 8.63 32.41
CA PRO A 68 -13.21 7.77 32.70
C PRO A 68 -13.59 6.29 32.57
N VAL A 69 -14.03 5.89 31.39
CA VAL A 69 -14.46 4.53 31.04
C VAL A 69 -13.64 3.96 29.88
N GLY A 70 -12.79 4.79 29.25
CA GLY A 70 -11.96 4.44 28.11
C GLY A 70 -12.74 4.26 26.82
N THR A 71 -11.98 4.06 25.75
CA THR A 71 -12.46 3.63 24.43
C THR A 71 -11.84 2.29 24.09
N ILE A 72 -12.66 1.37 23.59
CA ILE A 72 -12.26 0.04 23.17
C ILE A 72 -12.10 0.06 21.66
N PHE A 73 -10.86 -0.06 21.19
CA PHE A 73 -10.53 -0.27 19.78
C PHE A 73 -10.28 -1.76 19.52
N LYS A 74 -10.88 -2.31 18.46
CA LYS A 74 -10.65 -3.71 18.04
C LYS A 74 -10.69 -3.86 16.53
N THR A 75 -9.93 -4.81 16.02
CA THR A 75 -10.06 -5.34 14.67
C THR A 75 -10.75 -6.69 14.75
N ILE A 76 -11.85 -6.86 14.02
CA ILE A 76 -12.66 -8.08 13.98
C ILE A 76 -12.67 -8.57 12.53
N PHE A 77 -12.60 -9.88 12.29
CA PHE A 77 -12.84 -10.42 10.94
C PHE A 77 -14.30 -10.85 10.84
N ASP A 78 -15.00 -10.36 9.83
CA ASP A 78 -16.37 -10.76 9.51
C ASP A 78 -16.29 -11.94 8.54
N SER A 79 -16.61 -13.14 9.01
CA SER A 79 -16.54 -14.36 8.19
C SER A 79 -17.60 -14.42 7.10
N ASP A 80 -18.74 -13.74 7.26
CA ASP A 80 -19.80 -13.75 6.26
C ASP A 80 -19.48 -12.78 5.11
N LYS A 81 -18.76 -11.69 5.42
CA LYS A 81 -18.35 -10.68 4.44
C LYS A 81 -16.90 -10.82 3.97
N GLU A 82 -16.14 -11.71 4.59
CA GLU A 82 -14.73 -12.02 4.29
C GLU A 82 -13.74 -10.85 4.44
N PHE A 83 -14.07 -9.82 5.21
CA PHE A 83 -13.18 -8.68 5.44
C PHE A 83 -13.04 -8.27 6.92
N ARG A 84 -12.08 -7.39 7.20
CA ARG A 84 -11.80 -6.87 8.54
C ARG A 84 -12.67 -5.66 8.84
N ILE A 85 -13.15 -5.56 10.08
CA ILE A 85 -13.87 -4.40 10.60
C ILE A 85 -13.06 -3.80 11.75
N LEU A 86 -12.69 -2.53 11.60
CA LEU A 86 -12.11 -1.71 12.64
C LEU A 86 -13.25 -1.10 13.46
N THR A 87 -13.20 -1.30 14.77
CA THR A 87 -14.28 -0.88 15.68
C THR A 87 -13.76 0.03 16.78
N ALA A 88 -14.51 1.09 17.10
CA ALA A 88 -14.32 1.89 18.31
C ALA A 88 -15.64 2.03 19.07
N ARG A 89 -15.63 1.64 20.36
CA ARG A 89 -16.82 1.68 21.24
C ARG A 89 -16.48 2.21 22.63
N CYS A 90 -17.49 2.77 23.31
CA CYS A 90 -17.36 3.22 24.70
C CYS A 90 -17.02 2.03 25.63
N GLY A 91 -16.09 2.23 26.58
CA GLY A 91 -15.70 1.17 27.52
C GLY A 91 -16.67 0.91 28.67
N ASP A 92 -17.72 1.73 28.81
CA ASP A 92 -18.82 1.49 29.74
C ASP A 92 -19.76 0.40 29.20
N LYS A 93 -19.89 -0.71 29.93
CA LYS A 93 -20.76 -1.83 29.56
C LYS A 93 -22.21 -1.65 29.98
N LEU A 94 -22.48 -0.83 31.00
CA LEU A 94 -23.82 -0.66 31.57
C LEU A 94 -24.54 0.50 30.90
N ALA A 95 -23.83 1.60 30.67
CA ALA A 95 -24.37 2.79 30.02
C ALA A 95 -23.38 3.33 28.96
N PRO A 96 -23.16 2.62 27.83
CA PRO A 96 -22.29 3.12 26.77
C PRO A 96 -22.83 4.44 26.20
N CYS A 97 -21.92 5.36 25.84
CA CYS A 97 -22.32 6.54 25.07
C CYS A 97 -22.57 6.18 23.59
N LYS A 98 -22.99 7.15 22.78
CA LYS A 98 -23.27 6.99 21.34
C LYS A 98 -22.04 6.71 20.46
N LEU A 99 -20.89 6.36 21.04
CA LEU A 99 -19.69 6.04 20.27
C LEU A 99 -19.85 4.67 19.61
N ASN A 100 -20.04 4.67 18.31
CA ASN A 100 -20.03 3.48 17.49
C ASN A 100 -19.41 3.81 16.13
N ILE A 101 -18.13 3.48 16.00
CA ILE A 101 -17.37 3.53 14.75
C ILE A 101 -17.13 2.09 14.31
N GLN A 102 -17.49 1.78 13.07
CA GLN A 102 -17.24 0.51 12.40
C GLN A 102 -16.89 0.83 10.95
N VAL A 103 -15.65 0.56 10.56
CA VAL A 103 -15.16 0.82 9.20
C VAL A 103 -14.41 -0.41 8.69
N ASN A 104 -14.70 -0.79 7.44
CA ASN A 104 -13.87 -1.73 6.68
C ASN A 104 -12.70 -0.93 6.08
N PRO A 105 -11.44 -1.25 6.42
CA PRO A 105 -10.28 -0.57 5.84
C PRO A 105 -9.97 -1.02 4.40
N GLY A 106 -10.71 -1.99 3.88
CA GLY A 106 -10.47 -2.64 2.61
C GLY A 106 -9.53 -3.85 2.72
N SER A 107 -9.43 -4.62 1.65
CA SER A 107 -8.54 -5.78 1.52
C SER A 107 -7.74 -5.68 0.23
N TYR A 108 -6.42 -5.66 0.38
CA TYR A 108 -5.48 -5.49 -0.72
C TYR A 108 -4.52 -6.66 -0.74
N ASN A 109 -4.36 -7.25 -1.91
CA ASN A 109 -3.39 -8.30 -2.17
C ASN A 109 -2.51 -7.91 -3.34
N SER A 110 -1.22 -8.21 -3.23
CA SER A 110 -0.28 -8.05 -4.35
C SER A 110 -0.69 -8.98 -5.49
N ILE A 111 -0.82 -8.45 -6.71
CA ILE A 111 -1.14 -9.23 -7.91
C ILE A 111 -0.19 -10.42 -8.07
N PRO A 112 1.15 -10.28 -7.92
CA PRO A 112 2.07 -11.42 -7.85
C PRO A 112 1.67 -12.49 -6.83
N SER A 113 1.28 -12.10 -5.62
CA SER A 113 0.88 -13.06 -4.58
C SER A 113 -0.42 -13.80 -4.94
N ILE A 114 -1.34 -13.15 -5.65
CA ILE A 114 -2.55 -13.77 -6.18
C ILE A 114 -2.20 -14.79 -7.29
N ILE A 115 -1.25 -14.45 -8.17
CA ILE A 115 -0.76 -15.37 -9.20
C ILE A 115 -0.14 -16.60 -8.53
N ASP A 116 0.78 -16.40 -7.57
CA ASP A 116 1.42 -17.49 -6.82
C ASP A 116 0.38 -18.39 -6.13
N PHE A 117 -0.68 -17.79 -5.58
CA PHE A 117 -1.78 -18.53 -4.97
C PHE A 117 -2.48 -19.45 -5.98
N TYR A 118 -2.92 -18.92 -7.13
CA TYR A 118 -3.63 -19.72 -8.13
C TYR A 118 -2.72 -20.74 -8.85
N GLU A 119 -1.41 -20.47 -8.96
CA GLU A 119 -0.43 -21.46 -9.41
C GLU A 119 -0.30 -22.60 -8.41
N ALA A 120 -0.26 -22.31 -7.10
CA ALA A 120 -0.25 -23.33 -6.06
C ALA A 120 -1.55 -24.14 -6.03
N GLU A 121 -2.71 -23.51 -6.25
CA GLU A 121 -3.99 -24.22 -6.38
C GLU A 121 -3.99 -25.15 -7.60
N ASN A 122 -3.39 -24.74 -8.73
CA ASN A 122 -3.21 -25.62 -9.89
C ASN A 122 -2.39 -26.88 -9.55
N GLU A 123 -1.33 -26.75 -8.74
CA GLU A 123 -0.56 -27.92 -8.29
C GLU A 123 -1.37 -28.84 -7.36
N LYS A 124 -2.21 -28.28 -6.48
CA LYS A 124 -3.13 -29.06 -5.65
C LYS A 124 -4.16 -29.82 -6.49
N ILE A 125 -4.79 -29.13 -7.44
CA ILE A 125 -5.75 -29.75 -8.37
C ILE A 125 -5.11 -30.92 -9.13
N LYS A 126 -3.86 -30.77 -9.60
CA LYS A 126 -3.11 -31.88 -10.24
C LYS A 126 -2.92 -33.06 -9.28
N GLN A 127 -2.58 -32.77 -8.03
CA GLN A 127 -2.41 -33.79 -6.99
C GLN A 127 -3.73 -34.50 -6.67
N ASP A 128 -4.85 -33.78 -6.66
CA ASP A 128 -6.18 -34.35 -6.44
C ASP A 128 -6.60 -35.27 -7.59
N VAL A 129 -6.34 -34.87 -8.84
CA VAL A 129 -6.54 -35.74 -10.02
C VAL A 129 -5.75 -37.03 -9.89
N ILE A 130 -4.47 -36.96 -9.51
CA ILE A 130 -3.62 -38.14 -9.31
C ILE A 130 -4.18 -39.02 -8.18
N THR A 131 -4.63 -38.40 -7.10
CA THR A 131 -5.19 -39.11 -5.93
C THR A 131 -6.45 -39.86 -6.30
N ILE A 132 -7.42 -39.23 -6.98
CA ILE A 132 -8.66 -39.87 -7.44
C ILE A 132 -8.35 -41.00 -8.42
N LYS A 133 -7.43 -40.79 -9.37
CA LYS A 133 -6.99 -41.85 -10.31
C LYS A 133 -6.49 -43.09 -9.56
N ASN A 134 -5.59 -42.88 -8.59
CA ASN A 134 -5.01 -43.97 -7.82
C ASN A 134 -6.05 -44.66 -6.92
N GLN A 135 -6.88 -43.89 -6.22
CA GLN A 135 -7.94 -44.44 -5.36
C GLN A 135 -8.94 -45.27 -6.17
N THR A 136 -9.29 -44.83 -7.37
CA THR A 136 -10.16 -45.59 -8.29
C THR A 136 -9.47 -46.87 -8.78
N LEU A 137 -8.21 -46.78 -9.23
CA LEU A 137 -7.44 -47.91 -9.77
C LEU A 137 -7.23 -49.03 -8.75
N PHE A 138 -6.96 -48.67 -7.48
CA PHE A 138 -6.73 -49.62 -6.41
C PHE A 138 -8.01 -50.04 -5.67
N GLY A 139 -9.19 -49.58 -6.12
CA GLY A 139 -10.48 -49.96 -5.55
C GLY A 139 -10.80 -49.34 -4.18
N PHE A 140 -10.10 -48.27 -3.80
CA PHE A 140 -10.42 -47.46 -2.61
C PHE A 140 -11.59 -46.48 -2.86
N MET A 141 -11.98 -46.30 -4.13
CA MET A 141 -13.06 -45.43 -4.57
C MET A 141 -13.84 -46.13 -5.69
N THR A 142 -15.17 -45.97 -5.72
CA THR A 142 -16.01 -46.54 -6.80
C THR A 142 -15.98 -45.64 -8.03
N ASN A 143 -16.21 -46.22 -9.22
CA ASN A 143 -16.26 -45.44 -10.46
C ASN A 143 -17.31 -44.33 -10.43
N GLU A 144 -18.47 -44.57 -9.80
CA GLU A 144 -19.53 -43.55 -9.66
C GLU A 144 -19.04 -42.37 -8.82
N THR A 145 -18.46 -42.63 -7.64
CA THR A 145 -17.90 -41.56 -6.79
C THR A 145 -16.74 -40.84 -7.46
N ALA A 146 -15.91 -41.54 -8.23
CA ALA A 146 -14.80 -40.94 -8.96
C ALA A 146 -15.30 -39.96 -10.03
N ILE A 147 -16.37 -40.32 -10.77
CA ILE A 147 -16.97 -39.45 -11.79
C ILE A 147 -17.48 -38.14 -11.15
N ASP A 148 -18.15 -38.21 -10.01
CA ASP A 148 -18.64 -37.03 -9.30
C ASP A 148 -17.50 -36.11 -8.85
N GLU A 149 -16.43 -36.66 -8.28
CA GLU A 149 -15.25 -35.89 -7.88
C GLU A 149 -14.51 -35.29 -9.09
N TYR A 150 -14.40 -36.01 -10.21
CA TYR A 150 -13.84 -35.45 -11.44
C TYR A 150 -14.64 -34.27 -11.99
N ASN A 151 -15.97 -34.30 -11.87
CA ASN A 151 -16.81 -33.20 -12.31
C ASN A 151 -16.55 -31.93 -11.48
N LYS A 152 -16.40 -32.06 -10.15
CA LYS A 152 -16.01 -30.94 -9.27
C LYS A 152 -14.65 -30.38 -9.65
N ILE A 153 -13.64 -31.26 -9.78
CA ILE A 153 -12.30 -30.85 -10.18
C ILE A 153 -12.30 -30.14 -11.53
N LYS A 154 -13.14 -30.56 -12.48
CA LYS A 154 -13.24 -29.91 -13.78
C LYS A 154 -13.74 -28.46 -13.65
N GLU A 155 -14.69 -28.20 -12.76
CA GLU A 155 -15.14 -26.84 -12.44
C GLU A 155 -14.01 -26.03 -11.81
N ASP A 156 -13.29 -26.62 -10.85
CA ASP A 156 -12.14 -25.98 -10.19
C ASP A 156 -11.04 -25.62 -11.19
N ILE A 157 -10.69 -26.53 -12.11
CA ILE A 157 -9.72 -26.27 -13.19
C ILE A 157 -10.14 -25.06 -14.02
N ASN A 158 -11.42 -25.01 -14.45
CA ASN A 158 -11.89 -23.94 -15.32
C ASN A 158 -11.88 -22.59 -14.60
N ASN A 159 -12.34 -22.56 -13.36
CA ASN A 159 -12.36 -21.35 -12.53
C ASN A 159 -10.94 -20.87 -12.24
N ASN A 160 -10.04 -21.77 -11.85
CA ASN A 160 -8.65 -21.46 -11.52
C ASN A 160 -7.88 -20.97 -12.76
N ALA A 161 -8.05 -21.63 -13.91
CA ALA A 161 -7.44 -21.21 -15.17
C ALA A 161 -7.90 -19.83 -15.62
N TYR A 162 -9.21 -19.54 -15.50
CA TYR A 162 -9.76 -18.24 -15.82
C TYR A 162 -9.20 -17.13 -14.93
N LEU A 163 -9.15 -17.36 -13.62
CA LEU A 163 -8.64 -16.37 -12.66
C LEU A 163 -7.13 -16.15 -12.85
N LEU A 164 -6.35 -17.22 -13.01
CA LEU A 164 -4.92 -17.13 -13.27
C LEU A 164 -4.62 -16.32 -14.54
N ASP A 165 -5.31 -16.61 -15.65
CA ASP A 165 -5.15 -15.88 -16.92
C ASP A 165 -5.50 -14.39 -16.77
N LYS A 166 -6.58 -14.08 -16.03
CA LYS A 166 -6.98 -12.71 -15.71
C LYS A 166 -5.88 -11.97 -14.94
N PHE A 167 -5.33 -12.55 -13.88
CA PHE A 167 -4.31 -11.88 -13.06
C PHE A 167 -2.95 -11.78 -13.75
N ILE A 168 -2.56 -12.79 -14.54
CA ILE A 168 -1.37 -12.71 -15.41
C ILE A 168 -1.53 -11.59 -16.44
N SER A 169 -2.70 -11.46 -17.06
CA SER A 169 -2.98 -10.39 -18.01
C SER A 169 -2.89 -9.01 -17.36
N LEU A 170 -3.52 -8.84 -16.18
CA LEU A 170 -3.44 -7.60 -15.40
C LEU A 170 -1.98 -7.25 -15.05
N HIS A 171 -1.21 -8.23 -14.58
CA HIS A 171 0.21 -8.05 -14.29
C HIS A 171 1.00 -7.65 -15.54
N ASN A 172 0.73 -8.27 -16.69
CA ASN A 172 1.40 -7.93 -17.95
C ASN A 172 1.02 -6.55 -18.48
N ASP A 173 -0.21 -6.09 -18.28
CA ASP A 173 -0.62 -4.74 -18.67
C ASP A 173 0.13 -3.65 -17.87
N ILE A 174 0.46 -3.95 -16.62
CA ILE A 174 1.31 -3.10 -15.78
C ILE A 174 2.77 -3.24 -16.24
N VAL A 175 3.29 -4.46 -16.33
CA VAL A 175 4.73 -4.72 -16.45
C VAL A 175 5.27 -4.63 -17.89
N ASN A 176 4.47 -5.03 -18.87
CA ASN A 176 4.84 -5.25 -20.27
C ASN A 176 3.91 -4.53 -21.24
N ASN A 177 3.60 -3.26 -20.93
CA ASN A 177 2.76 -2.43 -21.79
C ASN A 177 3.45 -2.09 -23.11
N LYS A 178 3.13 -2.86 -24.17
CA LYS A 178 3.75 -2.73 -25.51
C LYS A 178 3.55 -1.35 -26.16
N GLU A 179 2.41 -0.71 -25.89
CA GLU A 179 2.12 0.62 -26.42
C GLU A 179 3.05 1.65 -25.79
N LYS A 180 3.13 1.62 -24.45
CA LYS A 180 4.03 2.47 -23.65
C LYS A 180 5.49 2.26 -24.04
N ASP A 181 5.93 1.02 -24.22
CA ASP A 181 7.29 0.71 -24.69
C ASP A 181 7.57 1.25 -26.09
N THR A 182 6.56 1.26 -26.97
CA THR A 182 6.69 1.84 -28.32
C THR A 182 6.78 3.36 -28.27
N MET A 183 5.99 4.02 -27.42
CA MET A 183 6.09 5.46 -27.18
C MET A 183 7.47 5.85 -26.64
N ILE A 184 7.98 5.11 -25.65
CA ILE A 184 9.33 5.33 -25.08
C ILE A 184 10.40 5.19 -26.17
N ARG A 185 10.36 4.12 -26.97
CA ARG A 185 11.32 3.91 -28.06
C ARG A 185 11.30 5.05 -29.09
N ASN A 186 10.11 5.52 -29.47
CA ASN A 186 9.99 6.62 -30.42
C ASN A 186 10.55 7.93 -29.85
N LYS A 187 10.23 8.28 -28.60
CA LYS A 187 10.79 9.46 -27.93
C LYS A 187 12.30 9.37 -27.74
N MET A 188 12.82 8.19 -27.42
CA MET A 188 14.27 7.96 -27.33
C MET A 188 14.97 8.18 -28.68
N LYS A 189 14.37 7.76 -29.81
CA LYS A 189 14.91 8.06 -31.14
C LYS A 189 14.96 9.56 -31.39
N THR A 190 13.88 10.28 -31.09
CA THR A 190 13.84 11.75 -31.20
C THR A 190 14.91 12.39 -30.31
N LEU A 191 15.01 11.96 -29.05
CA LEU A 191 16.02 12.45 -28.12
C LEU A 191 17.44 12.28 -28.67
N TYR A 192 17.79 11.10 -29.19
CA TYR A 192 19.11 10.88 -29.76
C TYR A 192 19.37 11.73 -31.01
N SER A 193 18.38 11.93 -31.88
CA SER A 193 18.53 12.85 -33.00
C SER A 193 18.74 14.30 -32.55
N THR A 194 18.01 14.75 -31.52
CA THR A 194 18.15 16.09 -30.96
C THR A 194 19.49 16.27 -30.25
N ILE A 195 20.00 15.25 -29.56
CA ILE A 195 21.33 15.25 -28.95
C ILE A 195 22.42 15.36 -30.03
N ASN A 196 22.25 14.73 -31.18
CA ASN A 196 23.21 14.87 -32.28
C ASN A 196 23.24 16.31 -32.81
N VAL A 197 22.08 16.93 -33.02
CA VAL A 197 22.01 18.36 -33.42
C VAL A 197 22.64 19.26 -32.36
N TYR A 198 22.38 19.00 -31.07
CA TYR A 198 23.04 19.69 -29.97
C TYR A 198 24.56 19.58 -30.05
N LYS A 199 25.09 18.37 -30.26
CA LYS A 199 26.53 18.12 -30.37
C LYS A 199 27.14 18.81 -31.59
N GLU A 200 26.46 18.81 -32.73
CA GLU A 200 26.92 19.53 -33.93
C GLU A 200 27.13 21.02 -33.67
N HIS A 201 26.27 21.66 -32.87
CA HIS A 201 26.48 23.07 -32.48
C HIS A 201 27.66 23.23 -31.49
N VAL A 202 27.83 22.31 -30.55
CA VAL A 202 29.00 22.34 -29.65
C VAL A 202 30.30 22.18 -30.43
N ASP A 203 30.35 21.21 -31.35
CA ASP A 203 31.52 20.96 -32.20
C ASP A 203 31.84 22.16 -33.10
N LYS A 204 30.82 22.81 -33.69
CA LYS A 204 30.99 24.04 -34.47
C LYS A 204 31.52 25.20 -33.66
N TYR A 205 31.08 25.35 -32.40
CA TYR A 205 31.64 26.37 -31.53
C TYR A 205 33.13 26.11 -31.24
N ASP A 206 33.51 24.86 -30.98
CA ASP A 206 34.90 24.51 -30.74
C ASP A 206 35.80 24.88 -31.94
N GLU A 207 35.28 24.71 -33.17
CA GLU A 207 35.98 25.06 -34.42
C GLU A 207 35.98 26.57 -34.73
N THR A 208 34.85 27.25 -34.58
CA THR A 208 34.63 28.62 -35.10
C THR A 208 34.72 29.71 -34.03
N GLN A 209 34.57 29.33 -32.76
CA GLN A 209 34.39 30.23 -31.61
C GLN A 209 33.17 31.16 -31.73
N ASP A 210 32.17 30.82 -32.57
CA ASP A 210 30.94 31.59 -32.70
C ASP A 210 29.99 31.33 -31.52
N THR A 211 29.81 32.35 -30.68
CA THR A 211 28.90 32.31 -29.53
C THR A 211 27.44 32.02 -29.87
N GLN A 212 27.00 32.20 -31.13
CA GLN A 212 25.64 31.84 -31.56
C GLN A 212 25.42 30.33 -31.51
N ASP A 213 26.43 29.51 -31.81
CA ASP A 213 26.32 28.06 -31.74
C ASP A 213 26.11 27.57 -30.29
N VAL A 214 26.77 28.20 -29.31
CA VAL A 214 26.56 27.92 -27.89
C VAL A 214 25.13 28.28 -27.45
N LEU A 215 24.63 29.45 -27.88
CA LEU A 215 23.28 29.88 -27.55
C LEU A 215 22.24 28.91 -28.12
N GLU A 216 22.44 28.43 -29.35
CA GLU A 216 21.53 27.45 -29.96
C GLU A 216 21.63 26.08 -29.28
N ALA A 217 22.84 25.62 -28.92
CA ALA A 217 23.01 24.40 -28.13
C ALA A 217 22.26 24.47 -26.80
N VAL A 218 22.40 25.57 -26.05
CA VAL A 218 21.67 25.79 -24.78
C VAL A 218 20.16 25.82 -25.02
N ARG A 219 19.70 26.47 -26.09
CA ARG A 219 18.28 26.52 -26.48
C ARG A 219 17.74 25.12 -26.79
N ILE A 220 18.47 24.31 -27.55
CA ILE A 220 18.10 22.91 -27.85
C ILE A 220 18.01 22.11 -26.55
N TYR A 221 18.97 22.29 -25.65
CA TYR A 221 18.97 21.60 -24.36
C TYR A 221 17.72 21.96 -23.53
N ASP A 222 17.46 23.26 -23.33
CA ASP A 222 16.36 23.75 -22.50
C ASP A 222 14.97 23.47 -23.12
N LYS A 223 14.82 23.68 -24.43
CA LYS A 223 13.50 23.62 -25.11
C LYS A 223 13.15 22.26 -25.69
N GLN A 224 14.13 21.38 -25.90
CA GLN A 224 13.88 20.08 -26.55
C GLN A 224 14.36 18.92 -25.69
N ILE A 225 15.66 18.86 -25.35
CA ILE A 225 16.25 17.71 -24.63
C ILE A 225 15.65 17.56 -23.23
N SER A 226 15.64 18.64 -22.44
CA SER A 226 15.13 18.61 -21.07
C SER A 226 13.64 18.21 -20.98
N PRO A 227 12.73 18.78 -21.80
CA PRO A 227 11.35 18.31 -21.89
C PRO A 227 11.23 16.84 -22.32
N LEU A 228 11.95 16.41 -23.36
CA LEU A 228 11.93 15.03 -23.83
C LEU A 228 12.40 14.04 -22.75
N LEU A 229 13.45 14.38 -21.99
CA LEU A 229 13.92 13.57 -20.87
C LEU A 229 12.86 13.43 -19.78
N LYS A 230 12.15 14.52 -19.44
CA LYS A 230 11.04 14.49 -18.48
C LYS A 230 9.90 13.59 -18.96
N GLU A 231 9.51 13.71 -20.22
CA GLU A 231 8.46 12.86 -20.83
C GLU A 231 8.85 11.39 -20.86
N ILE A 232 10.10 11.08 -21.23
CA ILE A 232 10.62 9.70 -21.20
C ILE A 232 10.63 9.17 -19.77
N SER A 233 11.03 10.00 -18.80
CA SER A 233 11.05 9.61 -17.39
C SER A 233 9.63 9.34 -16.86
N SER A 234 8.65 10.20 -17.16
CA SER A 234 7.26 10.02 -16.71
C SER A 234 6.58 8.83 -17.39
N LEU A 235 7.01 8.48 -18.61
CA LEU A 235 6.60 7.23 -19.23
C LEU A 235 7.30 6.05 -18.55
N LYS A 236 8.61 6.10 -18.31
CA LYS A 236 9.33 4.93 -17.81
C LYS A 236 9.02 4.62 -16.34
N TYR A 237 8.78 5.63 -15.52
CA TYR A 237 8.67 5.50 -14.08
C TYR A 237 7.39 6.14 -13.56
N GLU A 238 6.70 5.42 -12.70
CA GLU A 238 5.52 5.93 -12.00
C GLU A 238 5.93 6.89 -10.87
N ASN A 239 7.03 6.58 -10.18
CA ASN A 239 7.57 7.43 -9.11
C ASN A 239 9.08 7.67 -9.31
N VAL A 240 9.47 8.94 -9.24
CA VAL A 240 10.87 9.37 -9.23
C VAL A 240 11.05 10.32 -8.05
N SER A 241 11.92 9.93 -7.11
CA SER A 241 12.19 10.73 -5.90
C SER A 241 13.67 10.78 -5.59
N ILE A 242 14.06 11.75 -4.77
CA ILE A 242 15.43 11.90 -4.29
C ILE A 242 15.41 11.65 -2.78
N HIS A 243 16.14 10.64 -2.32
CA HIS A 243 16.31 10.33 -0.92
C HIS A 243 17.64 10.88 -0.42
N ALA A 244 17.62 11.62 0.70
CA ALA A 244 18.83 12.15 1.31
C ALA A 244 19.22 11.28 2.52
N GLU A 245 20.42 10.73 2.50
CA GLU A 245 21.01 9.97 3.60
C GLU A 245 22.13 10.81 4.24
N THR A 246 22.06 11.01 5.56
CA THR A 246 23.16 11.66 6.30
C THR A 246 24.02 10.57 6.91
N LYS A 247 25.28 10.46 6.48
CA LYS A 247 26.24 9.57 7.12
C LYS A 247 26.87 10.29 8.30
N ASN A 248 26.61 9.78 9.50
CA ASN A 248 27.43 10.13 10.67
C ASN A 248 28.75 9.37 10.51
N GLY A 249 29.89 10.06 10.61
CA GLY A 249 31.21 9.42 10.51
C GLY A 249 31.39 8.38 11.61
N ASP A 250 31.82 7.18 11.23
CA ASP A 250 32.32 6.19 12.18
C ASP A 250 33.73 6.61 12.62
N GLY A 251 33.83 7.41 13.68
CA GLY A 251 35.11 7.74 14.30
C GLY A 251 35.16 9.13 14.89
N ASP A 252 35.71 9.18 16.10
CA ASP A 252 35.85 10.33 16.98
C ASP A 252 36.46 11.59 16.32
N GLU A 253 36.07 12.75 16.85
CA GLU A 253 36.68 14.08 16.70
C GLU A 253 36.36 14.90 15.43
N ASP A 254 35.18 15.53 15.42
CA ASP A 254 35.05 16.99 15.26
C ASP A 254 33.57 17.44 15.43
N GLU A 255 33.28 18.31 16.42
CA GLU A 255 31.94 18.88 16.66
C GLU A 255 31.41 19.77 15.51
N ASN A 256 32.19 19.94 14.44
CA ASN A 256 31.88 20.78 13.28
C ASN A 256 31.77 20.02 11.95
N ASP A 257 31.93 18.68 11.91
CA ASP A 257 31.71 17.92 10.67
C ASP A 257 30.20 17.74 10.44
N THR A 258 29.60 18.66 9.69
CA THR A 258 28.25 18.48 9.17
C THR A 258 28.28 17.29 8.22
N GLY A 259 27.99 16.10 8.76
CA GLY A 259 28.10 14.82 8.09
C GLY A 259 27.64 14.88 6.63
N LYS A 260 28.44 14.27 5.74
CA LYS A 260 28.21 14.33 4.30
C LYS A 260 26.80 13.83 3.95
N VAL A 261 25.97 14.71 3.41
CA VAL A 261 24.64 14.36 2.88
C VAL A 261 24.82 13.71 1.51
N MET A 262 24.39 12.47 1.39
CA MET A 262 24.36 11.72 0.14
C MET A 262 22.94 11.72 -0.42
N TYR A 263 22.80 12.05 -1.72
CA TYR A 263 21.51 12.02 -2.41
C TYR A 263 21.43 10.80 -3.32
N HIS A 264 20.34 10.05 -3.18
CA HIS A 264 20.04 8.84 -3.95
C HIS A 264 18.83 9.08 -4.82
N LEU A 265 18.99 8.92 -6.13
CA LEU A 265 17.87 8.92 -7.07
C LEU A 265 17.16 7.57 -6.98
N VAL A 266 15.88 7.59 -6.60
CA VAL A 266 15.01 6.42 -6.55
C VAL A 266 14.05 6.49 -7.74
N GLN A 267 14.07 5.45 -8.58
CA GLN A 267 13.24 5.34 -9.77
C GLN A 267 12.43 4.04 -9.72
N GLN A 268 11.13 4.16 -9.49
CA GLN A 268 10.22 3.02 -9.43
C GLN A 268 9.41 2.93 -10.72
N LYS A 269 9.56 1.81 -11.44
CA LYS A 269 8.83 1.56 -12.69
C LYS A 269 7.31 1.50 -12.43
N TYR A 270 6.94 0.91 -11.30
CA TYR A 270 5.57 0.73 -10.82
C TYR A 270 5.53 1.04 -9.31
N SER A 271 4.42 1.59 -8.84
CA SER A 271 4.12 1.78 -7.43
C SER A 271 3.65 0.46 -6.78
N THR A 272 3.61 0.43 -5.46
CA THR A 272 3.01 -0.71 -4.74
C THR A 272 1.52 -0.76 -5.01
N GLU A 273 0.88 0.40 -5.00
CA GLU A 273 -0.54 0.60 -5.24
C GLU A 273 -0.95 0.12 -6.65
N SER A 274 -0.12 0.34 -7.68
CA SER A 274 -0.42 -0.16 -9.03
C SER A 274 -0.25 -1.67 -9.18
N MET A 275 0.43 -2.32 -8.24
CA MET A 275 0.58 -3.78 -8.17
C MET A 275 -0.38 -4.44 -7.18
N GLU A 276 -1.26 -3.67 -6.54
CA GLU A 276 -2.27 -4.18 -5.63
C GLU A 276 -3.59 -4.44 -6.36
N PHE A 277 -4.23 -5.53 -5.97
CA PHE A 277 -5.61 -5.83 -6.31
C PHE A 277 -6.47 -5.64 -5.06
N ASN A 278 -7.58 -4.92 -5.23
CA ASN A 278 -8.53 -4.67 -4.18
C ASN A 278 -9.64 -5.72 -4.21
N ASP A 279 -9.68 -6.61 -3.22
CA ASP A 279 -10.75 -7.60 -3.08
C ASP A 279 -12.03 -6.96 -2.52
N HIS A 280 -11.86 -5.98 -1.62
CA HIS A 280 -12.95 -5.34 -0.91
C HIS A 280 -12.65 -3.85 -0.73
N GLU A 281 -13.44 -3.00 -1.37
CA GLU A 281 -13.33 -1.55 -1.19
C GLU A 281 -13.61 -1.14 0.27
N PRO A 282 -12.95 -0.10 0.78
CA PRO A 282 -13.26 0.46 2.08
C PRO A 282 -14.72 0.90 2.18
N GLU A 283 -15.31 0.66 3.35
CA GLU A 283 -16.72 0.93 3.60
C GLU A 283 -16.95 1.44 5.02
N VAL A 284 -17.72 2.51 5.15
CA VAL A 284 -18.23 2.97 6.45
C VAL A 284 -19.50 2.21 6.80
N ILE A 285 -19.38 1.25 7.72
CA ILE A 285 -20.51 0.44 8.20
C ILE A 285 -21.35 1.24 9.20
N SER A 286 -20.69 1.97 10.10
CA SER A 286 -21.36 2.90 11.01
C SER A 286 -20.39 3.94 11.53
N TRP A 287 -20.80 5.21 11.56
CA TRP A 287 -20.03 6.29 12.15
C TRP A 287 -20.92 7.16 13.03
N SER A 288 -20.71 7.08 14.34
CA SER A 288 -21.45 7.90 15.31
C SER A 288 -20.59 8.26 16.51
N MET A 289 -20.61 9.55 16.84
CA MET A 289 -19.97 10.15 18.01
C MET A 289 -20.94 11.16 18.63
N SER A 290 -20.88 11.33 19.95
CA SER A 290 -21.63 12.39 20.63
C SER A 290 -21.11 13.76 20.18
N GLU A 291 -22.01 14.71 19.90
CA GLU A 291 -21.64 16.09 19.64
C GLU A 291 -20.83 16.64 20.82
N LYS A 292 -19.70 17.30 20.52
CA LYS A 292 -18.97 18.05 21.54
C LYS A 292 -19.87 19.20 21.98
N ASN A 293 -20.55 19.03 23.11
CA ASN A 293 -21.18 20.14 23.80
C ASN A 293 -20.06 21.09 24.27
N HIS A 294 -19.72 22.05 23.41
CA HIS A 294 -19.04 23.26 23.85
C HIS A 294 -20.07 24.09 24.62
N PHE A 295 -20.04 23.95 25.94
CA PHE A 295 -20.55 24.95 26.88
C PHE A 295 -19.38 25.48 27.70
#